data_AF-A0A9C7PLG1-F1
#
_entry.id   AF-A0A9C7PLG1-F1
#
_cell.length_a   1.000
_cell.length_b   1.000
_cell.length_c   1.000
_cell.angle_alpha   90.00
_cell.angle_beta   90.00
_cell.angle_gamma   90.00
#
_symmetry.space_group_name_H-M   'P 1'
#
loop_
_entity.id
_entity.type
_entity.pdbx_description
1 polymer ?
#
loop_
_entity_poly.entity_id
_entity_poly.type
_entity_poly.pdbx_seq_one_letter_code
_entity_poly.pdbx_strand_id
1 'polypeptide(L)' 'MDYDQTQAIGRRYRRQDEIGTPFCVTIDFDTLDDRAVTVRDRDSMDQERVAIDELVAFLSERLGA' A
#
# COMPACT_ATOMS: atom_id res chain seq x y z
N MET A 1 -9.64 9.45 -5.44
CA MET A 1 -9.67 8.09 -4.86
C MET A 1 -9.98 7.14 -6.00
N ASP A 2 -8.95 6.64 -6.69
CA ASP A 2 -9.12 5.83 -7.90
C ASP A 2 -9.04 4.34 -7.55
N TYR A 3 -10.20 3.71 -7.45
CA TYR A 3 -10.35 2.26 -7.34
C TYR A 3 -10.62 1.72 -8.76
N ASP A 4 -9.68 0.98 -9.32
CA ASP A 4 -9.80 0.43 -10.68
C ASP A 4 -9.60 -1.09 -10.62
N GLN A 5 -10.74 -1.80 -10.59
CA GLN A 5 -10.83 -3.18 -10.99
C GLN A 5 -10.81 -3.19 -12.52
N THR A 6 -9.95 -4.03 -13.09
CA THR A 6 -9.93 -4.50 -14.49
C THR A 6 -8.89 -3.86 -15.43
N GLN A 7 -7.86 -4.66 -15.71
CA GLN A 7 -6.97 -4.68 -16.89
C GLN A 7 -5.55 -4.09 -16.81
N ALA A 8 -4.59 -5.01 -17.01
CA ALA A 8 -3.18 -4.83 -17.41
C ALA A 8 -2.27 -3.99 -16.49
N ILE A 9 -1.86 -4.64 -15.39
CA ILE A 9 -0.88 -4.20 -14.38
C ILE A 9 0.39 -3.55 -14.96
N GLY A 10 0.89 -4.01 -16.11
CA GLY A 10 2.14 -3.52 -16.71
C GLY A 10 2.15 -2.05 -17.18
N ARG A 11 1.00 -1.45 -17.50
CA ARG A 11 0.91 -0.02 -17.85
C ARG A 11 0.75 0.89 -16.63
N ARG A 12 0.37 0.34 -15.47
CA ARG A 12 0.16 1.07 -14.22
C ARG A 12 1.48 1.37 -13.51
N TYR A 13 2.42 0.42 -13.52
CA TYR A 13 3.76 0.63 -12.95
C TYR A 13 4.49 1.82 -13.57
N ARG A 14 4.39 1.99 -14.90
CA ARG A 14 5.04 3.10 -15.60
C ARG A 14 4.48 4.49 -15.24
N ARG A 15 3.23 4.58 -14.73
CA ARG A 15 2.65 5.83 -14.20
C ARG A 15 2.88 6.03 -12.70
N GLN A 16 3.10 4.96 -11.93
CA GLN A 16 3.39 5.05 -10.50
C GLN A 16 4.89 5.24 -10.19
N ASP A 17 5.79 4.80 -11.07
CA ASP A 17 7.22 5.05 -10.93
C ASP A 17 7.56 6.56 -11.01
N GLU A 18 6.73 7.36 -11.69
CA GLU A 18 6.84 8.84 -11.74
C GLU A 18 6.31 9.57 -10.50
N ILE A 19 5.55 8.92 -9.61
CA ILE A 19 4.77 9.61 -8.55
C ILE A 19 5.52 9.69 -7.20
N GLY A 20 6.60 8.93 -6.99
CA GLY A 20 7.41 9.08 -5.77
C GLY A 20 6.67 8.67 -4.48
N THR A 21 5.81 7.66 -4.53
CA THR A 21 5.12 7.15 -3.33
C THR A 21 6.11 6.38 -2.43
N PRO A 22 6.36 6.83 -1.18
CA PRO A 22 7.32 6.18 -0.28
C PRO A 22 6.78 4.85 0.30
N PHE A 23 5.46 4.68 0.39
CA PHE A 23 4.81 3.48 0.94
C PHE A 23 3.89 2.80 -0.08
N CYS A 24 3.98 1.47 -0.19
CA CYS A 24 3.14 0.63 -1.03
C CYS A 24 2.25 -0.27 -0.18
N VAL A 25 0.94 -0.11 -0.22
CA VAL A 25 -0.02 -0.96 0.51
C VAL A 25 -0.59 -2.04 -0.41
N THR A 26 -0.56 -3.30 0.03
CA THR A 26 -1.08 -4.47 -0.68
C THR A 26 -2.22 -5.10 0.10
N ILE A 27 -3.34 -5.33 -0.59
CA ILE A 27 -4.53 -6.03 -0.09
C ILE A 27 -4.49 -7.43 -0.73
N ASP A 28 -4.29 -8.47 0.07
CA ASP A 28 -4.33 -9.87 -0.35
C ASP A 28 -5.71 -10.50 -0.07
N PHE A 29 -5.92 -11.75 -0.48
CA PHE A 29 -7.18 -12.45 -0.19
C PHE A 29 -7.33 -12.74 1.30
N ASP A 30 -6.23 -12.92 2.01
CA ASP A 30 -6.20 -13.14 3.46
C ASP A 30 -6.66 -11.90 4.23
N THR A 31 -6.52 -10.70 3.64
CA THR A 31 -6.99 -9.42 4.18
C THR A 31 -8.48 -9.43 4.49
N LEU A 32 -9.29 -10.18 3.72
CA LEU A 32 -10.73 -10.30 3.95
C LEU A 32 -11.05 -11.09 5.22
N ASP A 33 -10.19 -12.04 5.58
CA ASP A 33 -10.34 -12.89 6.76
C ASP A 33 -9.69 -12.27 8.01
N ASP A 34 -8.51 -11.66 7.87
CA ASP A 34 -7.72 -11.16 8.99
C ASP A 34 -7.78 -9.63 9.20
N ARG A 35 -8.44 -8.91 8.28
CA ARG A 35 -8.59 -7.45 8.30
C ARG A 35 -7.24 -6.72 8.40
N ALA A 36 -6.18 -7.30 7.85
CA ALA A 36 -4.85 -6.70 7.84
C ALA A 36 -4.29 -6.58 6.42
N VAL A 37 -3.61 -5.48 6.15
CA VAL A 37 -2.95 -5.19 4.88
C VAL A 37 -1.44 -5.25 5.03
N THR A 38 -0.74 -5.54 3.94
CA THR A 38 0.72 -5.52 3.95
C THR A 38 1.21 -4.17 3.42
N VAL A 39 1.94 -3.42 4.24
CA VAL A 39 2.58 -2.16 3.88
C VAL A 39 4.05 -2.43 3.61
N ARG A 40 4.55 -1.96 2.46
CA ARG A 40 5.95 -2.05 2.07
C ARG A 40 6.56 -0.66 1.96
N ASP A 41 7.66 -0.45 2.64
CA ASP A 41 8.47 0.77 2.55
C ASP A 41 9.43 0.66 1.35
N ARG A 42 9.45 1.69 0.49
CA ARG A 42 10.34 1.73 -0.67
C ARG A 42 11.79 1.93 -0.27
N ASP A 43 12.05 2.77 0.72
CA ASP A 43 13.40 3.21 1.09
C ASP A 43 14.11 2.15 1.93
N SER A 44 13.40 1.50 2.86
CA SER A 44 13.97 0.43 3.68
C SER A 44 13.82 -0.97 3.08
N MET A 45 12.95 -1.13 2.08
CA MET A 45 12.51 -2.42 1.53
C MET A 45 11.78 -3.34 2.54
N ASP A 46 11.42 -2.83 3.72
CA ASP A 46 10.73 -3.60 4.75
C ASP A 46 9.26 -3.82 4.39
N GLN A 47 8.71 -4.94 4.89
CA GLN A 47 7.31 -5.31 4.73
C GLN A 47 6.71 -5.57 6.11
N GLU A 48 5.65 -4.84 6.44
CA GLU A 48 4.95 -4.94 7.72
C GLU A 48 3.47 -5.23 7.46
N ARG A 49 2.88 -6.16 8.22
CA ARG A 49 1.45 -6.44 8.18
C ARG A 49 0.77 -5.57 9.23
N VAL A 50 -0.08 -4.66 8.78
CA VAL A 50 -0.74 -3.63 9.60
C VAL A 50 -2.24 -3.83 9.51
N ALA A 51 -2.93 -3.79 10.64
CA ALA A 51 -4.39 -3.89 10.65
C ALA A 51 -5.01 -2.70 9.90
N ILE A 52 -6.12 -2.91 9.19
CA ILE A 52 -6.74 -1.87 8.34
C ILE A 52 -7.15 -0.64 9.15
N ASP A 53 -7.59 -0.83 10.38
CA ASP A 53 -7.94 0.19 11.35
C ASP A 53 -6.73 0.99 11.84
N GLU A 54 -5.55 0.37 11.92
CA GLU A 54 -4.29 1.01 12.31
C GLU A 54 -3.53 1.62 11.12
N LEU A 55 -3.86 1.24 9.88
CA LEU A 55 -3.18 1.67 8.67
C LEU A 55 -3.06 3.20 8.55
N VAL A 56 -4.15 3.93 8.86
CA VAL A 56 -4.17 5.39 8.76
C VAL A 56 -3.21 6.01 9.78
N ALA A 57 -3.22 5.52 11.02
CA ALA A 57 -2.32 5.99 12.06
C ALA A 57 -0.85 5.66 11.73
N PHE A 58 -0.59 4.43 11.25
CA PHE A 58 0.73 3.97 10.83
C PHE A 58 1.33 4.85 9.72
N LEU A 59 0.53 5.15 8.69
CA LEU A 59 0.96 6.02 7.60
C LEU A 59 1.11 7.47 8.05
N SER A 60 0.22 7.99 8.90
CA SER A 60 0.34 9.35 9.46
C SER A 60 1.61 9.54 10.29
N GLU A 61 1.97 8.56 11.12
CA GLU A 61 3.20 8.59 11.91
C GLU A 61 4.45 8.55 11.02
N ARG A 62 4.46 7.68 10.00
CA ARG A 62 5.59 7.52 9.07
C ARG A 62 5.74 8.65 8.05
N LEU A 63 4.64 9.32 7.67
CA LEU A 63 4.65 10.47 6.75
C LEU A 63 4.88 11.81 7.47
N GLY A 64 4.89 11.84 8.80
CA GLY A 64 5.31 13.00 9.60
C GLY A 64 4.40 14.23 9.44
N ALA A 65 3.09 14.05 9.60
CA ALA A 65 2.15 15.18 9.72
C ALA A 65 1.92 15.58 11.18
#